data_AF-A0A4U0WTS7-F1
#
_entry.id   AF-A0A4U0WTS7-F1
#
_cell.length_a   1.000
_cell.length_b   1.000
_cell.length_c   1.000
_cell.angle_alpha   90.00
_cell.angle_beta   90.00
_cell.angle_gamma   90.00
#
_symmetry.space_group_name_H-M   'P 1'
#
loop_
_entity.id
_entity.type
_entity.pdbx_description
1 polymer ?
#
loop_
_entity_poly.entity_id
_entity_poly.type
_entity_poly.pdbx_seq_one_letter_code
_entity_poly.pdbx_strand_id
1 'polypeptide(L)'
;MNTRRPINELPGPAVLSVSFSADKSLFAAGLDNGQFRVHNTKDATHEWEYDLPFHNVGKSPDGGGVAGTAILDDKVAIFAILGGGLRPHCAYEEFEVWKKEKLVIQCKLPGKSFQSIRMISEAPAASPDAVVKVKYLVAVTYDLVCLYEDPLIDPSGRPVLAQPEKFNTVLDNVYGLCCLSRHLLVIPSRTKGQVQLIKLKGRKEGRTISIGTLIRVWSTINNALLAELRRGVDPADIFSLAISPSNRYLACTSDKGTLHIFDLRRPSSSSDQKERRISVTRPNLPDRSRTTSNASSDFESVSHFDAPVGDDNATNSTAPSPRLSTFGALQSRFVSGTTSSASRTFSIGDEPEKWQSLHPRIPNRPLPGSPEGKPPKGLIAWTSDEMLHVVGGGRDPRWEQFRIVWNAEGKMVLVLDGMKRYLTDVFTDE
;
A
#
# COMPACT_ATOMS: atom_id res chain seq x y z
N MET A 1 23.08 21.38 -40.02
CA MET A 1 22.38 21.07 -38.75
C MET A 1 22.45 19.58 -38.52
N ASN A 2 23.16 19.17 -37.49
CA ASN A 2 23.40 17.76 -37.17
C ASN A 2 22.18 17.22 -36.41
N THR A 3 21.34 16.41 -37.07
CA THR A 3 20.08 15.88 -36.54
C THR A 3 20.23 14.52 -35.85
N ARG A 4 21.45 14.11 -35.51
CA ARG A 4 21.67 12.92 -34.69
C ARG A 4 21.54 13.29 -33.22
N ARG A 5 20.49 12.78 -32.55
CA ARG A 5 20.50 12.63 -31.09
C ARG A 5 21.79 11.89 -30.70
N PRO A 6 22.53 12.32 -29.67
CA PRO A 6 23.71 11.58 -29.23
C PRO A 6 23.33 10.12 -28.95
N ILE A 7 24.07 9.18 -29.54
CA ILE A 7 23.79 7.73 -29.49
C ILE A 7 24.18 7.12 -28.12
N ASN A 8 24.53 7.91 -27.11
CA ASN A 8 25.17 7.39 -25.90
C ASN A 8 24.87 8.19 -24.62
N GLU A 9 23.62 8.57 -24.37
CA GLU A 9 23.21 8.73 -22.97
C GLU A 9 22.90 7.32 -22.45
N LEU A 10 23.87 6.73 -21.76
CA LEU A 10 23.64 5.51 -20.99
C LEU A 10 22.42 5.79 -20.11
N PRO A 11 21.32 5.02 -20.23
CA PRO A 11 20.19 5.22 -19.34
C PRO A 11 20.74 5.06 -17.92
N GLY A 12 20.51 6.08 -17.08
CA GLY A 12 20.91 6.05 -15.69
C GLY A 12 20.44 4.79 -14.96
N PRO A 13 20.90 4.55 -13.73
CA PRO A 13 20.54 3.37 -12.99
C PRO A 13 19.02 3.23 -12.87
N ALA A 14 18.52 2.01 -12.94
CA ALA A 14 17.10 1.72 -12.78
C ALA A 14 16.77 1.59 -11.29
N VAL A 15 15.65 2.17 -10.86
CA VAL A 15 15.15 2.02 -9.48
C VAL A 15 14.43 0.68 -9.36
N LEU A 16 15.02 -0.26 -8.63
CA LEU A 16 14.44 -1.58 -8.38
C LEU A 16 13.45 -1.58 -7.21
N SER A 17 13.63 -0.69 -6.24
CA SER A 17 12.76 -0.63 -5.05
C SER A 17 12.60 0.79 -4.52
N VAL A 18 11.44 1.05 -3.90
CA VAL A 18 11.14 2.30 -3.21
C VAL A 18 10.53 1.99 -1.85
N SER A 19 10.90 2.75 -0.83
CA SER A 19 10.28 2.63 0.50
C SER A 19 10.28 3.95 1.24
N PHE A 20 9.18 4.33 1.87
CA PHE A 20 9.16 5.48 2.78
C PHE A 20 9.73 5.13 4.16
N SER A 21 10.30 6.13 4.83
CA SER A 21 10.59 6.08 6.26
C SER A 21 9.31 5.84 7.08
N ALA A 22 9.46 5.44 8.34
CA ALA A 22 8.31 5.15 9.22
C ALA A 22 7.38 6.37 9.37
N ASP A 23 7.96 7.54 9.57
CA ASP A 23 7.30 8.85 9.72
C ASP A 23 6.95 9.52 8.38
N LYS A 24 7.30 8.91 7.25
CA LYS A 24 7.02 9.38 5.88
C LYS A 24 7.73 10.67 5.48
N SER A 25 8.68 11.16 6.30
CA SER A 25 9.49 12.35 5.98
C SER A 25 10.47 12.12 4.82
N LEU A 26 10.88 10.86 4.60
CA LEU A 26 11.85 10.47 3.58
C LEU A 26 11.33 9.31 2.75
N PHE A 27 11.92 9.13 1.58
CA PHE A 27 11.85 7.89 0.83
C PHE A 27 13.21 7.45 0.30
N ALA A 28 13.34 6.13 0.18
CA ALA A 28 14.48 5.42 -0.34
C ALA A 28 14.24 4.99 -1.77
N ALA A 29 15.30 4.95 -2.57
CA ALA A 29 15.35 4.28 -3.86
C ALA A 29 16.56 3.33 -3.90
N GLY A 30 16.31 2.03 -4.00
CA GLY A 30 17.34 1.02 -4.26
C GLY A 30 17.56 0.84 -5.75
N LEU A 31 18.82 0.91 -6.19
CA LEU A 31 19.20 0.95 -7.60
C LEU A 31 19.78 -0.38 -8.10
N ASP A 32 19.80 -0.58 -9.42
CA ASP A 32 20.31 -1.80 -10.07
C ASP A 32 21.84 -1.93 -10.10
N ASN A 33 22.54 -0.86 -9.70
CA ASN A 33 23.99 -0.71 -9.71
C ASN A 33 24.65 -0.80 -8.32
N GLY A 34 23.93 -1.19 -7.26
CA GLY A 34 24.50 -1.22 -5.90
C GLY A 34 24.22 0.01 -5.05
N GLN A 35 23.74 1.08 -5.67
CA GLN A 35 23.52 2.33 -4.98
C GLN A 35 22.16 2.36 -4.28
N PHE A 36 22.11 3.15 -3.22
CA PHE A 36 20.92 3.41 -2.45
C PHE A 36 20.82 4.92 -2.20
N ARG A 37 19.74 5.54 -2.68
CA ARG A 37 19.53 6.99 -2.56
C ARG A 37 18.36 7.31 -1.66
N VAL A 38 18.49 8.36 -0.87
CA VAL A 38 17.46 8.84 0.05
C VAL A 38 17.12 10.27 -0.28
N HIS A 39 15.82 10.51 -0.32
CA HIS A 39 15.24 11.77 -0.74
C HIS A 39 14.24 12.25 0.30
N ASN A 40 14.10 13.57 0.40
CA ASN A 40 13.05 14.18 1.18
C ASN A 40 11.69 13.92 0.53
N THR A 41 10.70 13.46 1.28
CA THR A 41 9.37 13.20 0.72
C THR A 41 8.68 14.49 0.28
N LYS A 42 8.95 15.63 0.92
CA LYS A 42 8.24 16.89 0.69
C LYS A 42 8.52 17.50 -0.68
N ASP A 43 9.74 17.38 -1.18
CA ASP A 43 10.19 18.06 -2.41
C ASP A 43 11.09 17.20 -3.31
N ALA A 44 11.28 15.93 -2.94
CA ALA A 44 12.19 15.00 -3.61
C ALA A 44 13.61 15.54 -3.79
N THR A 45 14.08 16.39 -2.86
CA THR A 45 15.49 16.75 -2.77
C THR A 45 16.31 15.53 -2.35
N HIS A 46 17.48 15.34 -2.97
CA HIS A 46 18.41 14.30 -2.57
C HIS A 46 19.05 14.67 -1.23
N GLU A 47 18.88 13.81 -0.23
CA GLU A 47 19.41 14.00 1.12
C GLU A 47 20.78 13.31 1.26
N TRP A 48 20.88 12.05 0.87
CA TRP A 48 22.12 11.28 0.91
C TRP A 48 22.07 10.02 0.05
N GLU A 49 23.25 9.55 -0.35
CA GLU A 49 23.48 8.34 -1.13
C GLU A 49 24.42 7.42 -0.38
N TYR A 50 24.23 6.12 -0.57
CA TYR A 50 25.08 5.09 -0.03
C TYR A 50 25.50 4.11 -1.13
N ASP A 51 26.81 3.98 -1.34
CA ASP A 51 27.42 2.95 -2.19
C ASP A 51 27.68 1.71 -1.34
N LEU A 52 26.90 0.65 -1.54
CA LEU A 52 27.04 -0.56 -0.74
C LEU A 52 28.33 -1.31 -1.11
N PRO A 53 29.22 -1.60 -0.14
CA PRO A 53 30.42 -2.37 -0.41
C PRO A 53 30.05 -3.80 -0.79
N PHE A 54 30.53 -4.26 -1.95
CA PHE A 54 30.35 -5.64 -2.41
C PHE A 54 31.07 -6.62 -1.48
N HIS A 55 30.30 -7.36 -0.68
CA HIS A 55 30.86 -8.36 0.24
C HIS A 55 31.20 -9.71 -0.43
N ASN A 56 30.81 -9.91 -1.69
CA ASN A 56 31.11 -11.13 -2.44
C ASN A 56 32.24 -10.91 -3.45
N VAL A 57 33.43 -11.36 -3.07
CA VAL A 57 34.64 -11.49 -3.89
C VAL A 57 34.30 -12.17 -5.23
N GLY A 58 34.49 -11.44 -6.34
CA GLY A 58 34.55 -12.03 -7.68
C GLY A 58 33.40 -11.74 -8.65
N LYS A 59 32.42 -10.89 -8.30
CA LYS A 59 31.41 -10.41 -9.28
C LYS A 59 31.60 -8.92 -9.53
N SER A 60 31.59 -8.59 -10.83
CA SER A 60 31.82 -7.29 -11.49
C SER A 60 31.69 -6.04 -10.61
N PRO A 61 32.60 -5.05 -10.76
CA PRO A 61 32.52 -3.74 -10.11
C PRO A 61 31.27 -2.92 -10.49
N ASP A 62 30.42 -3.41 -11.42
CA ASP A 62 29.24 -2.72 -11.98
C ASP A 62 27.89 -3.39 -11.62
N GLY A 63 27.84 -4.20 -10.55
CA GLY A 63 26.62 -4.90 -10.08
C GLY A 63 26.07 -4.34 -8.77
N GLY A 64 24.94 -4.88 -8.27
CA GLY A 64 24.52 -4.65 -6.86
C GLY A 64 23.05 -4.37 -6.62
N GLY A 65 22.15 -4.85 -7.47
CA GLY A 65 20.73 -4.51 -7.39
C GLY A 65 20.13 -4.61 -5.99
N VAL A 66 19.64 -3.47 -5.49
CA VAL A 66 18.94 -3.32 -4.23
C VAL A 66 17.44 -3.27 -4.50
N ALA A 67 16.75 -4.39 -4.29
CA ALA A 67 15.38 -4.58 -4.74
C ALA A 67 14.35 -4.69 -3.60
N GLY A 68 14.78 -4.50 -2.36
CA GLY A 68 13.89 -4.23 -1.25
C GLY A 68 14.59 -3.34 -0.25
N THR A 69 13.92 -2.31 0.22
CA THR A 69 14.50 -1.33 1.14
C THR A 69 13.55 -1.04 2.28
N ALA A 70 14.09 -0.75 3.46
CA ALA A 70 13.37 -0.12 4.55
C ALA A 70 14.28 0.91 5.20
N ILE A 71 13.80 2.15 5.34
CA ILE A 71 14.49 3.20 6.08
C ILE A 71 13.77 3.40 7.40
N LEU A 72 14.56 3.56 8.46
CA LEU A 72 14.01 3.93 9.76
C LEU A 72 13.99 5.45 9.98
N ASP A 73 15.13 6.12 9.82
CA ASP A 73 15.35 7.52 10.22
C ASP A 73 16.58 8.09 9.50
N ASP A 74 16.54 9.36 9.06
CA ASP A 74 17.65 10.11 8.43
C ASP A 74 18.81 10.36 9.39
N LYS A 75 18.53 10.77 10.62
CA LYS A 75 19.56 11.21 11.57
C LYS A 75 20.52 10.09 11.93
N VAL A 76 20.04 8.85 11.93
CA VAL A 76 20.82 7.67 12.35
C VAL A 76 21.22 6.79 11.16
N ALA A 77 20.65 7.03 9.97
CA ALA A 77 20.88 6.26 8.74
C ALA A 77 20.85 4.74 8.99
N ILE A 78 19.77 4.28 9.64
CA ILE A 78 19.51 2.84 9.80
C ILE A 78 18.59 2.41 8.67
N PHE A 79 19.07 1.49 7.86
CA PHE A 79 18.33 0.98 6.71
C PHE A 79 18.55 -0.53 6.56
N ALA A 80 17.59 -1.20 5.95
CA ALA A 80 17.66 -2.61 5.64
C ALA A 80 17.47 -2.83 4.14
N ILE A 81 18.18 -3.81 3.59
CA ILE A 81 18.21 -4.09 2.16
C ILE A 81 17.97 -5.56 1.86
N LEU A 82 17.35 -5.80 0.71
CA LEU A 82 17.23 -7.08 0.03
C LEU A 82 17.86 -6.96 -1.36
N GLY A 83 18.62 -7.97 -1.77
CA GLY A 83 19.14 -8.06 -3.13
C GLY A 83 18.05 -8.37 -4.15
N GLY A 84 18.17 -7.83 -5.36
CA GLY A 84 17.36 -8.29 -6.50
C GLY A 84 17.79 -7.72 -7.85
N GLY A 85 16.95 -7.92 -8.86
CA GLY A 85 17.26 -7.57 -10.24
C GLY A 85 18.26 -8.55 -10.88
N LEU A 86 18.93 -8.11 -11.93
CA LEU A 86 19.81 -8.96 -12.74
C LEU A 86 21.12 -9.33 -12.03
N ARG A 87 21.58 -8.46 -11.14
CA ARG A 87 22.84 -8.60 -10.40
C ARG A 87 22.61 -8.24 -8.93
N PRO A 88 21.89 -9.08 -8.15
CA PRO A 88 21.48 -8.74 -6.79
C PRO A 88 22.68 -8.51 -5.86
N HIS A 89 22.58 -7.54 -4.95
CA HIS A 89 23.61 -7.22 -3.94
C HIS A 89 23.93 -8.41 -3.03
N CYS A 90 22.91 -8.92 -2.35
CA CYS A 90 22.95 -10.13 -1.54
C CYS A 90 22.02 -11.21 -2.10
N ALA A 91 22.08 -12.44 -1.59
CA ALA A 91 21.19 -13.50 -2.05
C ALA A 91 19.72 -13.18 -1.72
N TYR A 92 18.76 -13.66 -2.52
CA TYR A 92 17.33 -13.49 -2.23
C TYR A 92 16.90 -14.09 -0.87
N GLU A 93 17.68 -15.04 -0.36
CA GLU A 93 17.49 -15.69 0.95
C GLU A 93 18.16 -14.94 2.09
N GLU A 94 18.63 -13.73 1.83
CA GLU A 94 19.43 -12.93 2.73
C GLU A 94 18.88 -11.52 2.84
N PHE A 95 18.95 -10.95 4.04
CA PHE A 95 18.76 -9.53 4.25
C PHE A 95 19.91 -8.97 5.08
N GLU A 96 20.21 -7.71 4.85
CA GLU A 96 21.21 -6.96 5.59
C GLU A 96 20.57 -5.73 6.23
N VAL A 97 21.01 -5.40 7.44
CA VAL A 97 20.69 -4.14 8.10
C VAL A 97 21.99 -3.39 8.32
N TRP A 98 21.98 -2.13 7.95
CA TRP A 98 23.12 -1.23 7.98
C TRP A 98 22.79 -0.07 8.92
N LYS A 99 23.83 0.41 9.60
CA LYS A 99 23.80 1.65 10.37
C LYS A 99 24.94 2.51 9.89
N LYS A 100 24.62 3.57 9.14
CA LYS A 100 25.61 4.33 8.36
C LYS A 100 26.41 3.35 7.49
N GLU A 101 27.74 3.37 7.61
CA GLU A 101 28.63 2.52 6.82
C GLU A 101 28.89 1.12 7.40
N LYS A 102 28.28 0.80 8.54
CA LYS A 102 28.53 -0.45 9.24
C LYS A 102 27.39 -1.43 9.00
N LEU A 103 27.71 -2.59 8.43
CA LEU A 103 26.85 -3.76 8.45
C LEU A 103 26.63 -4.15 9.92
N VAL A 104 25.38 -4.01 10.39
CA VAL A 104 25.01 -4.38 11.75
C VAL A 104 24.36 -5.74 11.77
N ILE A 105 23.51 -6.10 10.83
CA ILE A 105 22.86 -7.42 10.82
C ILE A 105 23.02 -8.02 9.44
N GLN A 106 23.38 -9.30 9.40
CA GLN A 106 23.27 -10.14 8.21
C GLN A 106 22.46 -11.38 8.61
N CYS A 107 21.35 -11.62 7.92
CA CYS A 107 20.48 -12.75 8.20
C CYS A 107 20.28 -13.56 6.93
N LYS A 108 20.50 -14.87 7.03
CA LYS A 108 20.22 -15.80 5.95
C LYS A 108 19.18 -16.81 6.40
N LEU A 109 18.18 -17.04 5.55
CA LEU A 109 17.14 -18.04 5.76
C LEU A 109 17.11 -19.00 4.57
N PRO A 110 17.88 -20.12 4.63
CA PRO A 110 18.02 -21.04 3.51
C PRO A 110 16.67 -21.54 2.96
N GLY A 111 16.52 -21.54 1.64
CA GLY A 111 15.31 -21.96 0.95
C GLY A 111 14.13 -20.97 1.04
N LYS A 112 14.33 -19.78 1.63
CA LYS A 112 13.27 -18.78 1.82
C LYS A 112 13.67 -17.43 1.24
N SER A 113 13.13 -17.10 0.07
CA SER A 113 13.35 -15.80 -0.54
C SER A 113 12.55 -14.69 0.16
N PHE A 114 13.24 -13.67 0.64
CA PHE A 114 12.62 -12.49 1.23
C PHE A 114 11.91 -11.65 0.15
N GLN A 115 10.67 -11.29 0.44
CA GLN A 115 9.80 -10.46 -0.40
C GLN A 115 9.71 -9.02 0.10
N SER A 116 9.94 -8.79 1.39
CA SER A 116 9.79 -7.48 1.98
C SER A 116 10.47 -7.41 3.35
N ILE A 117 11.00 -6.25 3.68
CA ILE A 117 11.52 -5.92 5.01
C ILE A 117 10.86 -4.62 5.49
N ARG A 118 10.53 -4.55 6.78
CA ARG A 118 9.95 -3.37 7.43
C ARG A 118 10.61 -3.15 8.78
N MET A 119 10.79 -1.90 9.15
CA MET A 119 11.35 -1.53 10.45
C MET A 119 10.52 -0.41 11.08
N ILE A 120 10.47 -0.41 12.40
CA ILE A 120 9.95 0.72 13.16
C ILE A 120 10.80 0.94 14.41
N SER A 121 10.97 2.20 14.77
CA SER A 121 11.76 2.62 15.91
C SER A 121 10.93 2.52 17.18
N GLU A 122 11.62 2.56 18.31
CA GLU A 122 10.99 2.99 19.56
C GLU A 122 10.38 4.40 19.38
N ALA A 123 9.43 4.77 20.24
CA ALA A 123 8.91 6.13 20.23
C ALA A 123 10.09 7.12 20.34
N PRO A 124 10.09 8.25 19.62
CA PRO A 124 11.13 9.24 19.75
C PRO A 124 11.21 9.62 21.24
N ALA A 125 12.38 9.42 21.85
CA ALA A 125 12.54 9.87 23.22
C ALA A 125 12.39 11.40 23.23
N ALA A 126 11.92 11.96 24.33
CA ALA A 126 11.67 13.40 24.45
C ALA A 126 12.93 14.27 24.23
N SER A 127 14.12 13.66 24.17
CA SER A 127 15.38 14.32 23.90
C SER A 127 15.77 14.25 22.42
N PRO A 128 16.19 15.37 21.80
CA PRO A 128 16.74 15.39 20.45
C PRO A 128 18.03 14.56 20.29
N ASP A 129 18.72 14.26 21.39
CA ASP A 129 19.95 13.44 21.41
C ASP A 129 19.68 11.94 21.63
N ALA A 130 18.41 11.53 21.67
CA ALA A 130 18.06 10.15 21.91
C ALA A 130 18.50 9.24 20.76
N VAL A 131 19.23 8.19 21.11
CA VAL A 131 19.66 7.18 20.14
C VAL A 131 18.44 6.45 19.61
N VAL A 132 18.11 6.64 18.32
CA VAL A 132 17.06 5.88 17.65
C VAL A 132 17.44 4.41 17.60
N LYS A 133 16.60 3.57 18.18
CA LYS A 133 16.74 2.10 18.18
C LYS A 133 15.61 1.48 17.37
N VAL A 134 15.93 0.46 16.57
CA VAL A 134 14.92 -0.39 15.93
C VAL A 134 14.20 -1.16 17.04
N LYS A 135 12.90 -0.92 17.18
CA LYS A 135 12.05 -1.67 18.12
C LYS A 135 11.52 -2.94 17.50
N TYR A 136 11.03 -2.87 16.27
CA TYR A 136 10.60 -4.04 15.52
C TYR A 136 11.23 -4.06 14.12
N LEU A 137 11.71 -5.22 13.71
CA LEU A 137 12.07 -5.55 12.34
C LEU A 137 11.22 -6.73 11.89
N VAL A 138 10.61 -6.61 10.73
CA VAL A 138 9.79 -7.66 10.13
C VAL A 138 10.39 -8.03 8.79
N ALA A 139 10.78 -9.30 8.64
CA ALA A 139 11.23 -9.88 7.38
C ALA A 139 10.15 -10.84 6.87
N VAL A 140 9.73 -10.67 5.63
CA VAL A 140 8.62 -11.39 5.00
C VAL A 140 9.15 -12.24 3.87
N THR A 141 8.77 -13.51 3.83
CA THR A 141 8.96 -14.43 2.71
C THR A 141 7.59 -14.78 2.11
N TYR A 142 7.55 -15.69 1.13
CA TYR A 142 6.28 -16.18 0.59
C TYR A 142 5.39 -16.84 1.65
N ASP A 143 5.92 -17.70 2.52
CA ASP A 143 5.12 -18.51 3.43
C ASP A 143 5.38 -18.23 4.91
N LEU A 144 6.21 -17.23 5.21
CA LEU A 144 6.67 -16.95 6.57
C LEU A 144 6.83 -15.45 6.79
N VAL A 145 6.40 -14.98 7.95
CA VAL A 145 6.74 -13.67 8.49
C VAL A 145 7.55 -13.84 9.77
N CYS A 146 8.76 -13.27 9.80
CA CYS A 146 9.64 -13.25 10.96
C CYS A 146 9.58 -11.87 11.61
N LEU A 147 9.13 -11.80 12.86
CA LEU A 147 9.15 -10.60 13.69
C LEU A 147 10.32 -10.68 14.68
N TYR A 148 11.22 -9.70 14.60
CA TYR A 148 12.31 -9.50 15.54
C TYR A 148 11.98 -8.28 16.41
N GLU A 149 11.85 -8.49 17.72
CA GLU A 149 11.76 -7.44 18.72
C GLU A 149 13.17 -7.09 19.20
N ASP A 150 13.50 -5.79 19.23
CA ASP A 150 14.79 -5.23 19.64
C ASP A 150 16.02 -5.90 18.95
N PRO A 151 16.06 -5.95 17.59
CA PRO A 151 17.08 -6.69 16.84
C PRO A 151 18.51 -6.11 16.93
N LEU A 152 18.69 -4.92 17.51
CA LEU A 152 19.95 -4.19 17.48
C LEU A 152 20.65 -4.18 18.84
N ILE A 153 21.67 -5.04 18.92
CA ILE A 153 22.84 -5.01 19.83
C ILE A 153 22.59 -5.62 21.22
N ASP A 154 23.38 -6.66 21.54
CA ASP A 154 23.57 -7.09 22.92
C ASP A 154 24.41 -6.07 23.72
N PRO A 155 24.42 -6.07 25.06
CA PRO A 155 25.20 -5.12 25.86
C PRO A 155 26.72 -5.10 25.57
N SER A 156 27.26 -6.06 24.81
CA SER A 156 28.66 -6.18 24.42
C SER A 156 28.99 -5.59 23.05
N GLY A 157 28.00 -5.02 22.35
CA GLY A 157 28.21 -4.42 21.04
C GLY A 157 28.21 -5.43 19.89
N ARG A 158 27.87 -6.70 20.15
CA ARG A 158 27.75 -7.71 19.09
C ARG A 158 26.33 -7.68 18.51
N PRO A 159 26.19 -7.78 17.19
CA PRO A 159 24.88 -7.97 16.62
C PRO A 159 24.38 -9.38 16.88
N VAL A 160 23.30 -9.48 17.64
CA VAL A 160 22.58 -10.73 17.83
C VAL A 160 21.15 -10.48 17.42
N LEU A 161 20.75 -11.02 16.26
CA LEU A 161 19.34 -11.20 15.97
C LEU A 161 18.80 -12.18 17.00
N ALA A 162 17.91 -11.72 17.88
CA ALA A 162 17.13 -12.62 18.73
C ALA A 162 16.36 -13.63 17.85
N GLN A 163 15.96 -14.77 18.43
CA GLN A 163 15.08 -15.69 17.71
C GLN A 163 13.78 -14.97 17.35
N PRO A 164 13.39 -14.93 16.07
CA PRO A 164 12.17 -14.24 15.66
C PRO A 164 10.95 -15.00 16.14
N GLU A 165 9.89 -14.26 16.45
CA GLU A 165 8.54 -14.83 16.43
C GLU A 165 8.16 -15.10 14.97
N LYS A 166 7.75 -16.34 14.69
CA LYS A 166 7.50 -16.84 13.34
C LYS A 166 6.02 -17.03 13.11
N PHE A 167 5.49 -16.41 12.07
CA PHE A 167 4.10 -16.54 11.65
C PHE A 167 4.06 -17.19 10.27
N ASN A 168 3.60 -18.44 10.21
CA ASN A 168 3.40 -19.13 8.94
C ASN A 168 2.18 -18.55 8.23
N THR A 169 2.35 -18.12 6.99
CA THR A 169 1.23 -17.76 6.11
C THR A 169 0.85 -19.00 5.30
N VAL A 170 -0.39 -19.45 5.42
CA VAL A 170 -0.85 -20.68 4.73
C VAL A 170 -1.03 -20.44 3.22
N LEU A 171 -1.17 -19.19 2.82
CA LEU A 171 -1.15 -18.76 1.44
C LEU A 171 0.16 -18.05 1.14
N ASP A 172 0.65 -18.24 -0.09
CA ASP A 172 1.83 -17.54 -0.58
C ASP A 172 1.59 -16.02 -0.55
N ASN A 173 2.35 -15.32 0.28
CA ASN A 173 2.48 -13.88 0.36
C ASN A 173 3.35 -13.37 -0.79
N VAL A 174 2.85 -13.58 -1.99
CA VAL A 174 3.54 -13.34 -3.26
C VAL A 174 3.99 -11.87 -3.42
N TYR A 175 3.26 -10.95 -2.79
CA TYR A 175 3.54 -9.52 -2.86
C TYR A 175 4.27 -8.98 -1.62
N GLY A 176 4.72 -9.85 -0.71
CA GLY A 176 5.42 -9.44 0.51
C GLY A 176 4.60 -8.47 1.38
N LEU A 177 3.28 -8.60 1.35
CA LEU A 177 2.35 -7.70 2.03
C LEU A 177 2.51 -7.88 3.53
N CYS A 178 2.89 -6.80 4.20
CA CYS A 178 2.72 -6.64 5.64
C CYS A 178 2.63 -5.14 5.94
N CYS A 179 1.88 -4.80 6.98
CA CYS A 179 1.88 -3.46 7.55
C CYS A 179 2.43 -3.54 8.96
N LEU A 180 3.35 -2.64 9.29
CA LEU A 180 3.98 -2.57 10.60
C LEU A 180 3.76 -1.18 11.18
N SER A 181 3.21 -1.14 12.38
CA SER A 181 3.12 0.04 13.24
C SER A 181 3.71 -0.29 14.62
N ARG A 182 3.74 0.67 15.54
CA ARG A 182 4.32 0.44 16.88
C ARG A 182 3.54 -0.57 17.72
N HIS A 183 2.26 -0.75 17.43
CA HIS A 183 1.35 -1.56 18.24
C HIS A 183 0.71 -2.70 17.46
N LEU A 184 0.84 -2.72 16.14
CA LEU A 184 0.13 -3.62 15.27
C LEU A 184 1.00 -4.06 14.11
N LEU A 185 1.08 -5.37 13.94
CA LEU A 185 1.59 -6.06 12.77
C LEU A 185 0.39 -6.68 12.02
N VAL A 186 0.28 -6.38 10.74
CA VAL A 186 -0.76 -6.91 9.85
C VAL A 186 -0.07 -7.78 8.81
N ILE A 187 -0.49 -9.04 8.69
CA ILE A 187 0.07 -10.02 7.76
C ILE A 187 -1.06 -10.75 7.04
N PRO A 188 -0.85 -11.39 5.89
CA PRO A 188 -1.89 -12.20 5.25
C PRO A 188 -2.42 -13.30 6.16
N SER A 189 -3.72 -13.58 6.07
CA SER A 189 -4.38 -14.65 6.82
C SER A 189 -4.29 -15.98 6.06
N ARG A 190 -4.87 -17.03 6.66
CA ARG A 190 -5.00 -18.37 6.06
C ARG A 190 -6.01 -18.40 4.90
N THR A 191 -6.92 -17.42 4.84
CA THR A 191 -7.96 -17.32 3.82
C THR A 191 -7.64 -16.17 2.86
N LYS A 192 -7.78 -16.43 1.55
CA LYS A 192 -7.48 -15.44 0.50
C LYS A 192 -8.31 -14.18 0.73
N GLY A 193 -7.64 -13.02 0.65
CA GLY A 193 -8.29 -11.73 0.89
C GLY A 193 -8.62 -11.48 2.36
N GLN A 194 -8.02 -12.18 3.31
CA GLN A 194 -8.06 -11.80 4.72
C GLN A 194 -6.63 -11.54 5.21
N VAL A 195 -6.50 -10.77 6.30
CA VAL A 195 -5.23 -10.53 7.00
C VAL A 195 -5.40 -10.90 8.48
N GLN A 196 -4.33 -11.38 9.08
CA GLN A 196 -4.18 -11.59 10.50
C GLN A 196 -3.58 -10.36 11.16
N LEU A 197 -3.98 -10.13 12.41
CA LEU A 197 -3.53 -9.00 13.21
C LEU A 197 -2.84 -9.48 14.44
N ILE A 198 -1.60 -9.08 14.53
CA ILE A 198 -0.74 -9.42 15.63
C ILE A 198 -0.49 -8.12 16.35
N LYS A 199 -1.00 -8.04 17.56
CA LYS A 199 -0.76 -6.90 18.40
C LYS A 199 0.64 -7.02 19.00
N LEU A 200 1.45 -5.99 18.79
CA LEU A 200 2.77 -5.85 19.39
C LEU A 200 2.60 -5.29 20.81
N LYS A 201 3.45 -5.67 21.78
CA LYS A 201 3.22 -5.36 23.21
C LYS A 201 2.94 -3.86 23.45
N GLY A 202 1.71 -3.57 23.92
CA GLY A 202 1.16 -2.22 24.15
C GLY A 202 -0.32 -2.10 23.73
N ARG A 203 -1.26 -2.31 24.68
CA ARG A 203 -2.75 -2.16 24.67
C ARG A 203 -3.62 -2.68 23.49
N LYS A 204 -4.69 -3.44 23.85
CA LYS A 204 -5.43 -4.46 23.05
C LYS A 204 -6.11 -3.89 21.80
N GLU A 205 -6.32 -4.79 20.82
CA GLU A 205 -7.26 -4.75 19.68
C GLU A 205 -6.63 -4.54 18.25
N GLY A 206 -7.04 -5.31 17.22
CA GLY A 206 -6.50 -5.29 15.84
C GLY A 206 -7.52 -5.69 14.73
N ARG A 207 -7.48 -4.99 13.56
CA ARG A 207 -8.36 -4.94 12.31
C ARG A 207 -7.96 -5.75 11.08
N THR A 208 -8.89 -6.44 10.42
CA THR A 208 -8.65 -7.07 9.10
C THR A 208 -8.67 -6.05 7.94
N ILE A 209 -8.03 -6.40 6.82
CA ILE A 209 -8.17 -5.84 5.46
C ILE A 209 -8.46 -7.00 4.50
N SER A 210 -9.36 -6.76 3.54
CA SER A 210 -9.58 -7.58 2.35
C SER A 210 -9.44 -6.69 1.14
N ILE A 211 -8.70 -7.16 0.14
CA ILE A 211 -8.55 -6.46 -1.14
C ILE A 211 -9.23 -7.29 -2.22
N GLY A 212 -10.19 -6.66 -2.90
CA GLY A 212 -10.83 -7.09 -4.14
C GLY A 212 -11.25 -5.83 -4.93
N THR A 213 -12.24 -5.91 -5.82
CA THR A 213 -12.83 -4.73 -6.49
C THR A 213 -13.41 -3.67 -5.53
N LEU A 214 -13.59 -4.06 -4.27
CA LEU A 214 -13.95 -3.23 -3.13
C LEU A 214 -12.80 -3.21 -2.14
N ILE A 215 -12.53 -2.02 -1.61
CA ILE A 215 -11.62 -1.80 -0.50
C ILE A 215 -12.47 -1.71 0.74
N ARG A 216 -12.24 -2.58 1.71
CA ARG A 216 -12.99 -2.57 2.97
C ARG A 216 -12.09 -2.06 4.10
N VAL A 217 -12.69 -1.27 4.98
CA VAL A 217 -12.02 -0.67 6.13
C VAL A 217 -12.76 -1.15 7.37
N TRP A 218 -12.04 -1.72 8.33
CA TRP A 218 -12.61 -2.24 9.58
C TRP A 218 -12.18 -1.41 10.78
N SER A 219 -12.73 -1.74 11.95
CA SER A 219 -12.36 -1.23 13.28
C SER A 219 -11.42 -2.18 14.03
N THR A 220 -10.45 -1.66 14.81
CA THR A 220 -9.27 -2.36 15.40
C THR A 220 -9.68 -2.71 16.75
N ILE A 221 -10.29 -1.71 17.37
CA ILE A 221 -10.96 -1.73 18.62
C ILE A 221 -11.99 -2.88 18.64
N ASN A 222 -12.98 -2.84 17.76
CA ASN A 222 -14.13 -3.74 17.85
C ASN A 222 -14.41 -4.57 16.60
N ASN A 223 -13.50 -4.63 15.61
CA ASN A 223 -13.65 -5.45 14.39
C ASN A 223 -14.87 -5.14 13.52
N ALA A 224 -15.58 -4.05 13.80
CA ALA A 224 -16.72 -3.63 12.99
C ALA A 224 -16.26 -3.16 11.60
N LEU A 225 -16.97 -3.56 10.54
CA LEU A 225 -16.79 -2.97 9.21
C LEU A 225 -17.15 -1.47 9.30
N LEU A 226 -16.19 -0.59 9.00
CA LEU A 226 -16.37 0.86 9.02
C LEU A 226 -16.79 1.41 7.66
N ALA A 227 -16.21 0.89 6.58
CA ALA A 227 -16.52 1.33 5.21
C ALA A 227 -16.31 0.22 4.18
N GLU A 228 -17.16 0.22 3.15
CA GLU A 228 -16.97 -0.53 1.90
C GLU A 228 -16.83 0.49 0.76
N LEU A 229 -15.62 0.60 0.24
CA LEU A 229 -15.19 1.64 -0.68
C LEU A 229 -14.99 1.06 -2.08
N ARG A 230 -15.47 1.79 -3.08
CA ARG A 230 -15.39 1.39 -4.48
C ARG A 230 -14.42 2.26 -5.24
N ARG A 231 -13.30 1.65 -5.66
CA ARG A 231 -12.26 2.32 -6.46
C ARG A 231 -12.68 2.54 -7.91
N GLY A 232 -13.43 1.62 -8.52
CA GLY A 232 -13.98 1.82 -9.86
C GLY A 232 -14.82 0.63 -10.34
N VAL A 233 -15.23 0.70 -11.61
CA VAL A 233 -16.03 -0.35 -12.26
C VAL A 233 -15.15 -1.53 -12.66
N ASP A 234 -14.04 -1.26 -13.34
CA ASP A 234 -13.14 -2.31 -13.84
C ASP A 234 -12.21 -2.84 -12.75
N PRO A 235 -11.85 -4.14 -12.76
CA PRO A 235 -10.79 -4.69 -11.91
C PRO A 235 -9.46 -3.94 -12.10
N ALA A 236 -8.70 -3.82 -11.01
CA ALA A 236 -7.42 -3.12 -10.99
C ALA A 236 -6.51 -3.73 -9.93
N ASP A 237 -5.22 -3.81 -10.24
CA ASP A 237 -4.18 -4.21 -9.28
C ASP A 237 -3.82 -2.99 -8.43
N ILE A 238 -4.01 -3.10 -7.12
CA ILE A 238 -3.70 -2.01 -6.19
C ILE A 238 -2.19 -1.98 -5.95
N PHE A 239 -1.58 -0.82 -6.21
CA PHE A 239 -0.18 -0.59 -5.94
C PHE A 239 0.07 -0.22 -4.48
N SER A 240 -0.75 0.68 -3.93
CA SER A 240 -0.57 1.17 -2.57
C SER A 240 -1.88 1.64 -1.94
N LEU A 241 -1.96 1.49 -0.62
CA LEU A 241 -3.02 2.01 0.23
C LEU A 241 -2.37 2.77 1.39
N ALA A 242 -2.86 3.99 1.67
CA ALA A 242 -2.34 4.77 2.78
C ALA A 242 -3.47 5.57 3.44
N ILE A 243 -3.53 5.53 4.77
CA ILE A 243 -4.48 6.31 5.57
C ILE A 243 -3.81 7.63 5.97
N SER A 244 -4.57 8.73 5.93
CA SER A 244 -4.07 10.06 6.33
C SER A 244 -3.76 10.15 7.83
N PRO A 245 -2.93 11.09 8.29
CA PRO A 245 -2.52 11.19 9.69
C PRO A 245 -3.68 11.28 10.70
N SER A 246 -4.77 11.98 10.36
CA SER A 246 -5.97 12.06 11.22
C SER A 246 -6.93 10.89 11.06
N ASN A 247 -6.58 9.87 10.28
CA ASN A 247 -7.46 8.76 9.87
C ASN A 247 -8.74 9.19 9.15
N ARG A 248 -8.75 10.37 8.54
CA ARG A 248 -9.92 10.91 7.85
C ARG A 248 -10.02 10.40 6.42
N TYR A 249 -8.89 10.20 5.76
CA TYR A 249 -8.86 9.82 4.36
C TYR A 249 -8.12 8.50 4.14
N LEU A 250 -8.58 7.74 3.15
CA LEU A 250 -7.83 6.63 2.56
C LEU A 250 -7.45 6.99 1.13
N ALA A 251 -6.16 6.92 0.83
CA ALA A 251 -5.64 7.01 -0.53
C ALA A 251 -5.39 5.61 -1.11
N CYS A 252 -5.62 5.47 -2.42
CA CYS A 252 -5.44 4.24 -3.16
C CYS A 252 -4.91 4.52 -4.57
N THR A 253 -3.84 3.84 -4.97
CA THR A 253 -3.26 3.87 -6.32
C THR A 253 -3.37 2.49 -6.96
N SER A 254 -3.47 2.44 -8.29
CA SER A 254 -3.57 1.17 -9.02
C SER A 254 -2.89 1.18 -10.39
N ASP A 255 -2.86 0.02 -11.04
CA ASP A 255 -2.41 -0.21 -12.42
C ASP A 255 -3.15 0.58 -13.50
N LYS A 256 -4.24 1.28 -13.14
CA LYS A 256 -4.98 2.18 -14.04
C LYS A 256 -4.38 3.59 -14.08
N GLY A 257 -3.33 3.85 -13.31
CA GLY A 257 -2.70 5.17 -13.23
C GLY A 257 -3.59 6.18 -12.51
N THR A 258 -4.49 5.71 -11.65
CA THR A 258 -5.41 6.57 -10.91
C THR A 258 -5.12 6.52 -9.42
N LEU A 259 -5.11 7.70 -8.81
CA LEU A 259 -5.12 7.94 -7.37
C LEU A 259 -6.55 8.28 -6.95
N HIS A 260 -7.09 7.54 -6.00
CA HIS A 260 -8.41 7.76 -5.40
C HIS A 260 -8.28 8.14 -3.93
N ILE A 261 -9.04 9.15 -3.49
CA ILE A 261 -9.19 9.52 -2.08
C ILE A 261 -10.61 9.23 -1.64
N PHE A 262 -10.75 8.51 -0.53
CA PHE A 262 -12.01 8.20 0.12
C PHE A 262 -12.09 8.89 1.47
N ASP A 263 -13.21 9.57 1.73
CA ASP A 263 -13.54 10.06 3.07
C ASP A 263 -14.02 8.90 3.95
N LEU A 264 -13.36 8.68 5.08
CA LEU A 264 -13.64 7.61 6.04
C LEU A 264 -14.63 8.04 7.13
N ARG A 265 -15.07 9.31 7.15
CA ARG A 265 -16.12 9.74 8.07
C ARG A 265 -17.39 8.98 7.73
N ARG A 266 -18.08 8.45 8.75
CA ARG A 266 -19.38 7.81 8.55
C ARG A 266 -20.28 8.78 7.79
N PRO A 267 -20.95 8.37 6.70
CA PRO A 267 -21.98 9.22 6.11
C PRO A 267 -22.98 9.52 7.22
N SER A 268 -23.15 10.79 7.57
CA SER A 268 -24.22 11.21 8.47
C SER A 268 -25.51 10.67 7.89
N SER A 269 -26.22 9.82 8.63
CA SER A 269 -27.54 9.39 8.23
C SER A 269 -28.38 10.64 8.02
N SER A 270 -28.79 10.86 6.77
CA SER A 270 -29.69 11.94 6.37
C SER A 270 -31.11 11.79 6.95
N SER A 271 -31.29 10.94 7.97
CA SER A 271 -32.48 10.82 8.81
C SER A 271 -32.60 11.98 9.80
N ASP A 272 -31.48 12.56 10.27
CA ASP A 272 -31.50 13.53 11.39
C ASP A 272 -31.85 14.97 10.97
N GLN A 273 -31.87 15.26 9.65
CA GLN A 273 -32.31 16.55 9.14
C GLN A 273 -33.81 16.62 8.80
N LYS A 274 -34.52 15.47 8.78
CA LYS A 274 -35.97 15.45 8.49
C LYS A 274 -36.82 15.70 9.75
N GLU A 275 -36.30 15.37 10.94
CA GLU A 275 -37.00 15.62 12.22
C GLU A 275 -36.91 17.07 12.72
N ARG A 276 -35.95 17.87 12.25
CA ARG A 276 -35.83 19.28 12.65
C ARG A 276 -36.69 20.26 11.84
N ARG A 277 -37.52 19.77 10.91
CA ARG A 277 -38.37 20.63 10.04
C ARG A 277 -39.87 20.48 10.26
N ILE A 278 -40.30 19.71 11.26
CA ILE A 278 -41.72 19.58 11.67
C ILE A 278 -41.83 19.85 13.17
N SER A 279 -41.60 21.10 13.58
CA SER A 279 -41.97 21.56 14.92
C SER A 279 -42.34 23.03 14.89
N VAL A 280 -43.36 23.37 14.09
CA VAL A 280 -44.12 24.60 14.29
C VAL A 280 -45.60 24.30 14.12
N THR A 281 -46.37 24.71 15.13
CA THR A 281 -47.85 24.80 15.23
C THR A 281 -48.65 23.53 15.52
N ARG A 282 -49.05 23.31 16.80
CA ARG A 282 -50.36 23.68 17.39
C ARG A 282 -50.57 23.10 18.82
N PRO A 283 -51.54 23.62 19.61
CA PRO A 283 -51.41 23.80 21.06
C PRO A 283 -51.96 22.67 21.94
N ASN A 284 -51.55 22.73 23.21
CA ASN A 284 -51.90 21.90 24.36
C ASN A 284 -53.40 21.66 24.58
N LEU A 285 -53.74 20.40 24.91
CA LEU A 285 -54.91 20.01 25.71
C LEU A 285 -54.51 18.88 26.68
N PRO A 286 -55.04 18.82 27.92
CA PRO A 286 -54.51 17.94 28.96
C PRO A 286 -55.24 16.59 29.09
N ASP A 287 -54.41 15.57 29.36
CA ASP A 287 -54.54 14.44 30.29
C ASP A 287 -55.88 13.67 30.45
N ARG A 288 -55.83 12.35 30.22
CA ARG A 288 -56.46 11.38 31.13
C ARG A 288 -55.94 9.94 30.99
N SER A 289 -55.44 9.46 32.13
CA SER A 289 -55.22 8.06 32.61
C SER A 289 -56.01 6.89 31.99
N ARG A 290 -55.36 5.72 31.84
CA ARG A 290 -55.62 4.50 32.66
C ARG A 290 -54.76 3.27 32.28
N THR A 291 -54.47 2.53 33.33
CA THR A 291 -53.70 1.31 33.64
C THR A 291 -54.16 -0.05 33.04
N THR A 292 -53.27 -1.07 33.21
CA THR A 292 -53.46 -2.56 33.31
C THR A 292 -53.72 -3.35 32.00
N SER A 293 -53.31 -4.60 31.76
CA SER A 293 -52.46 -5.65 32.38
C SER A 293 -52.43 -6.90 31.46
N ASN A 294 -51.41 -7.77 31.63
CA ASN A 294 -51.39 -9.25 31.46
C ASN A 294 -51.43 -9.98 30.09
N ALA A 295 -50.33 -10.70 29.83
CA ALA A 295 -50.15 -12.17 29.65
C ALA A 295 -50.74 -12.99 28.46
N SER A 296 -49.83 -13.78 27.84
CA SER A 296 -49.95 -15.15 27.22
C SER A 296 -50.93 -15.32 26.04
N SER A 297 -50.80 -16.20 25.04
CA SER A 297 -49.96 -17.37 24.73
C SER A 297 -50.05 -17.69 23.20
N ASP A 298 -49.25 -18.67 22.75
CA ASP A 298 -49.48 -19.67 21.68
C ASP A 298 -49.54 -19.35 20.16
N PHE A 299 -48.51 -19.87 19.47
CA PHE A 299 -48.40 -20.77 18.28
C PHE A 299 -49.52 -20.97 17.21
N GLU A 300 -49.03 -21.28 15.98
CA GLU A 300 -49.65 -21.72 14.68
C GLU A 300 -50.31 -20.64 13.79
N SER A 301 -50.22 -20.61 12.45
CA SER A 301 -49.64 -21.49 11.39
C SER A 301 -49.59 -20.78 10.00
N VAL A 302 -48.58 -21.15 9.19
CA VAL A 302 -48.49 -21.45 7.72
C VAL A 302 -49.03 -20.48 6.61
N SER A 303 -48.14 -20.14 5.66
CA SER A 303 -48.22 -20.42 4.17
C SER A 303 -46.98 -19.83 3.46
N HIS A 304 -46.05 -20.65 2.93
CA HIS A 304 -45.94 -21.23 1.56
C HIS A 304 -45.84 -20.22 0.41
N PHE A 305 -44.70 -20.19 -0.30
CA PHE A 305 -44.64 -20.32 -1.76
C PHE A 305 -43.22 -20.65 -2.27
N ASP A 306 -43.21 -21.49 -3.30
CA ASP A 306 -42.14 -22.33 -3.85
C ASP A 306 -40.99 -21.63 -4.62
N ALA A 307 -39.88 -22.36 -4.72
CA ALA A 307 -38.77 -22.13 -5.65
C ALA A 307 -38.81 -23.18 -6.79
N PRO A 308 -38.41 -22.85 -8.03
CA PRO A 308 -38.11 -23.87 -9.03
C PRO A 308 -36.61 -24.10 -9.21
N VAL A 309 -36.28 -25.38 -9.28
CA VAL A 309 -35.04 -26.01 -9.73
C VAL A 309 -35.06 -26.09 -11.26
N GLY A 310 -33.90 -25.95 -11.92
CA GLY A 310 -33.74 -26.16 -13.37
C GLY A 310 -32.72 -27.26 -13.65
N ASP A 311 -33.03 -28.08 -14.67
CA ASP A 311 -32.15 -29.09 -15.28
C ASP A 311 -32.21 -29.00 -16.81
N ASP A 312 -31.15 -29.50 -17.45
CA ASP A 312 -30.67 -29.30 -18.82
C ASP A 312 -31.50 -29.91 -19.98
N ASN A 313 -31.43 -29.32 -21.19
CA ASN A 313 -31.01 -30.02 -22.42
C ASN A 313 -30.86 -29.12 -23.69
N ALA A 314 -29.98 -29.56 -24.61
CA ALA A 314 -29.58 -28.89 -25.85
C ALA A 314 -30.47 -29.20 -27.08
N THR A 315 -30.44 -28.35 -28.13
CA THR A 315 -30.42 -28.70 -29.58
C THR A 315 -30.27 -27.48 -30.52
N ASN A 316 -29.64 -27.72 -31.68
CA ASN A 316 -29.26 -26.78 -32.77
C ASN A 316 -30.42 -26.25 -33.63
N SER A 317 -30.27 -25.05 -34.24
CA SER A 317 -30.25 -24.82 -35.72
C SER A 317 -30.44 -23.34 -36.18
N THR A 318 -29.53 -22.90 -37.07
CA THR A 318 -29.59 -21.97 -38.26
C THR A 318 -30.29 -20.58 -38.28
N ALA A 319 -29.59 -19.62 -38.92
CA ALA A 319 -29.83 -18.17 -39.12
C ALA A 319 -30.64 -17.80 -40.41
N PRO A 320 -30.72 -16.54 -40.98
CA PRO A 320 -30.30 -15.17 -40.55
C PRO A 320 -31.24 -13.93 -40.88
N SER A 321 -30.93 -12.75 -40.26
CA SER A 321 -31.10 -11.31 -40.71
C SER A 321 -32.50 -10.61 -40.79
N PRO A 322 -32.65 -9.25 -40.82
CA PRO A 322 -31.79 -8.11 -40.39
C PRO A 322 -32.49 -6.90 -39.63
N ARG A 323 -31.67 -5.97 -39.08
CA ARG A 323 -31.89 -4.51 -38.77
C ARG A 323 -32.98 -4.05 -37.77
N LEU A 324 -32.59 -3.33 -36.70
CA LEU A 324 -32.52 -1.85 -36.62
C LEU A 324 -31.99 -1.41 -35.23
N SER A 325 -31.18 -0.35 -35.21
CA SER A 325 -30.55 0.27 -34.05
C SER A 325 -31.53 1.06 -33.19
N THR A 326 -31.59 0.75 -31.89
CA THR A 326 -32.11 1.66 -30.85
C THR A 326 -31.15 1.65 -29.67
N PHE A 327 -30.52 2.79 -29.41
CA PHE A 327 -29.79 3.06 -28.18
C PHE A 327 -30.77 2.99 -27.00
N GLY A 328 -30.85 1.82 -26.37
CA GLY A 328 -31.60 1.58 -25.15
C GLY A 328 -30.64 1.58 -23.96
N ALA A 329 -30.89 2.48 -23.02
CA ALA A 329 -30.17 2.61 -21.76
C ALA A 329 -29.93 1.26 -21.08
N LEU A 330 -28.66 0.85 -20.99
CA LEU A 330 -28.24 -0.21 -20.09
C LEU A 330 -28.40 0.31 -18.67
N GLN A 331 -29.42 -0.21 -17.99
CA GLN A 331 -29.63 -0.07 -16.55
C GLN A 331 -28.29 -0.27 -15.83
N SER A 332 -27.85 0.75 -15.10
CA SER A 332 -26.74 0.66 -14.18
C SER A 332 -27.07 -0.47 -13.20
N ARG A 333 -26.34 -1.59 -13.29
CA ARG A 333 -26.33 -2.60 -12.22
C ARG A 333 -26.04 -1.83 -10.93
N PHE A 334 -26.85 -2.03 -9.89
CA PHE A 334 -26.63 -1.39 -8.59
C PHE A 334 -25.26 -1.82 -8.06
N VAL A 335 -24.30 -0.93 -8.21
CA VAL A 335 -22.91 -1.17 -7.86
C VAL A 335 -22.75 -0.79 -6.38
N SER A 336 -22.77 -1.77 -5.47
CA SER A 336 -22.66 -1.56 -4.01
C SER A 336 -21.33 -0.92 -3.60
N GLY A 337 -21.32 0.05 -2.68
CA GLY A 337 -20.10 0.64 -2.08
C GLY A 337 -19.90 2.13 -2.37
N THR A 338 -19.30 2.86 -1.41
CA THR A 338 -19.06 4.31 -1.50
C THR A 338 -17.94 4.62 -2.48
N THR A 339 -18.20 5.49 -3.47
CA THR A 339 -17.20 5.92 -4.46
C THR A 339 -16.18 6.90 -3.87
N SER A 340 -15.06 7.10 -4.56
CA SER A 340 -14.03 8.05 -4.12
C SER A 340 -14.55 9.49 -4.10
N SER A 341 -14.21 10.23 -3.05
CA SER A 341 -14.55 11.64 -2.87
C SER A 341 -13.79 12.53 -3.86
N ALA A 342 -12.56 12.14 -4.24
CA ALA A 342 -11.81 12.74 -5.34
C ALA A 342 -10.92 11.69 -6.00
N SER A 343 -10.57 11.91 -7.27
CA SER A 343 -9.61 11.08 -7.99
C SER A 343 -8.81 11.92 -8.98
N ARG A 344 -7.57 11.51 -9.25
CA ARG A 344 -6.71 12.12 -10.26
C ARG A 344 -5.76 11.07 -10.85
N THR A 345 -5.31 11.29 -12.08
CA THR A 345 -4.26 10.46 -12.67
C THR A 345 -2.90 10.76 -12.03
N PHE A 346 -2.06 9.73 -11.91
CA PHE A 346 -0.65 9.86 -11.58
C PHE A 346 0.16 9.11 -12.64
N SER A 347 1.44 9.43 -12.72
CA SER A 347 2.32 8.93 -13.76
C SER A 347 2.84 7.54 -13.42
N ILE A 348 2.48 6.55 -14.24
CA ILE A 348 3.10 5.21 -14.19
C ILE A 348 4.47 5.22 -14.90
N GLY A 349 4.73 6.20 -15.76
CA GLY A 349 5.94 6.28 -16.58
C GLY A 349 5.90 5.28 -17.75
N ASP A 350 6.65 5.60 -18.81
CA ASP A 350 6.73 4.77 -20.01
C ASP A 350 7.92 3.81 -19.91
N GLU A 351 7.70 2.71 -19.19
CA GLU A 351 8.71 1.69 -19.00
C GLU A 351 8.78 0.77 -20.24
N PRO A 352 9.97 0.49 -20.79
CA PRO A 352 10.09 -0.51 -21.82
C PRO A 352 9.76 -1.89 -21.24
N GLU A 353 9.21 -2.79 -22.05
CA GLU A 353 8.81 -4.15 -21.62
C GLU A 353 9.95 -4.86 -20.86
N LYS A 354 11.20 -4.64 -21.28
CA LYS A 354 12.42 -5.15 -20.63
C LYS A 354 13.18 -4.03 -19.94
N TRP A 355 12.54 -3.40 -18.96
CA TRP A 355 13.11 -2.26 -18.24
C TRP A 355 14.36 -2.62 -17.42
N GLN A 356 14.51 -3.85 -16.93
CA GLN A 356 15.72 -4.22 -16.17
C GLN A 356 16.96 -4.34 -17.08
N SER A 357 16.79 -4.83 -18.31
CA SER A 357 17.84 -4.82 -19.33
C SER A 357 17.25 -4.48 -20.67
N LEU A 358 17.72 -3.36 -21.26
CA LEU A 358 17.33 -2.98 -22.61
C LEU A 358 17.77 -3.99 -23.68
N HIS A 359 18.50 -5.04 -23.30
CA HIS A 359 18.86 -6.13 -24.19
C HIS A 359 17.67 -7.07 -24.44
N PRO A 360 17.23 -7.27 -25.70
CA PRO A 360 16.02 -8.03 -26.02
C PRO A 360 16.00 -9.49 -25.56
N ARG A 361 17.16 -10.11 -25.31
CA ARG A 361 17.25 -11.51 -24.86
C ARG A 361 17.28 -11.70 -23.34
N ILE A 362 17.35 -10.62 -22.57
CA ILE A 362 17.44 -10.68 -21.11
C ILE A 362 16.05 -10.35 -20.55
N PRO A 363 15.31 -11.31 -19.98
CA PRO A 363 14.01 -11.03 -19.38
C PRO A 363 14.16 -10.29 -18.05
N ASN A 364 13.10 -9.59 -17.63
CA ASN A 364 13.02 -9.04 -16.28
C ASN A 364 13.09 -10.18 -15.25
N ARG A 365 13.79 -9.96 -14.14
CA ARG A 365 13.82 -10.88 -13.00
C ARG A 365 12.75 -10.48 -11.99
N PRO A 366 12.17 -11.46 -11.26
CA PRO A 366 11.37 -11.16 -10.09
C PRO A 366 12.12 -10.23 -9.12
N LEU A 367 11.38 -9.30 -8.52
CA LEU A 367 11.88 -8.45 -7.44
C LEU A 367 11.14 -8.80 -6.15
N PRO A 368 11.72 -8.57 -4.97
CA PRO A 368 11.00 -8.66 -3.70
C PRO A 368 9.67 -7.89 -3.75
N GLY A 369 8.56 -8.60 -3.57
CA GLY A 369 7.21 -8.01 -3.62
C GLY A 369 6.66 -7.72 -5.02
N SER A 370 7.41 -8.06 -6.08
CA SER A 370 7.00 -7.97 -7.48
C SER A 370 7.47 -9.22 -8.25
N PRO A 371 6.71 -10.33 -8.16
CA PRO A 371 7.08 -11.62 -8.76
C PRO A 371 7.21 -11.55 -10.28
N GLU A 372 6.42 -10.69 -10.92
CA GLU A 372 6.46 -10.45 -12.36
C GLU A 372 7.65 -9.59 -12.79
N GLY A 373 8.44 -9.08 -11.81
CA GLY A 373 9.55 -8.19 -12.09
C GLY A 373 9.12 -6.83 -12.62
N LYS A 374 7.86 -6.43 -12.37
CA LYS A 374 7.35 -5.09 -12.67
C LYS A 374 8.07 -4.05 -11.80
N PRO A 375 8.37 -2.86 -12.34
CA PRO A 375 8.98 -1.80 -11.55
C PRO A 375 8.02 -1.35 -10.44
N PRO A 376 8.54 -0.89 -9.29
CA PRO A 376 7.69 -0.37 -8.22
C PRO A 376 7.00 0.90 -8.72
N LYS A 377 5.68 1.01 -8.58
CA LYS A 377 4.91 2.19 -9.02
C LYS A 377 3.87 2.55 -7.96
N GLY A 378 3.48 3.82 -7.91
CA GLY A 378 2.33 4.27 -7.15
C GLY A 378 2.44 4.15 -5.63
N LEU A 379 3.63 4.11 -5.01
CA LEU A 379 3.73 4.06 -3.54
C LEU A 379 3.27 5.39 -2.94
N ILE A 380 2.36 5.34 -1.95
CA ILE A 380 1.75 6.54 -1.36
C ILE A 380 2.34 6.86 0.01
N ALA A 381 2.57 8.14 0.27
CA ALA A 381 2.83 8.69 1.60
C ALA A 381 2.02 9.95 1.86
N TRP A 382 1.34 10.01 3.01
CA TRP A 382 0.76 11.26 3.50
C TRP A 382 1.78 12.02 4.33
N THR A 383 1.90 13.33 4.09
CA THR A 383 2.72 14.24 4.93
C THR A 383 1.85 15.18 5.77
N SER A 384 0.58 15.34 5.41
CA SER A 384 -0.48 15.93 6.23
C SER A 384 -1.83 15.33 5.81
N ASP A 385 -2.95 15.77 6.41
CA ASP A 385 -4.28 15.37 5.91
C ASP A 385 -4.69 16.06 4.59
N GLU A 386 -3.89 17.03 4.14
CA GLU A 386 -4.12 17.77 2.89
C GLU A 386 -3.10 17.40 1.82
N MET A 387 -1.94 16.87 2.20
CA MET A 387 -0.80 16.63 1.32
C MET A 387 -0.41 15.16 1.28
N LEU A 388 -0.36 14.60 0.08
CA LEU A 388 0.19 13.26 -0.16
C LEU A 388 1.13 13.22 -1.35
N HIS A 389 1.96 12.20 -1.38
CA HIS A 389 3.01 11.99 -2.36
C HIS A 389 2.87 10.60 -2.96
N VAL A 390 3.13 10.51 -4.26
CA VAL A 390 3.16 9.25 -5.00
C VAL A 390 4.55 9.08 -5.61
N VAL A 391 5.19 7.94 -5.34
CA VAL A 391 6.54 7.65 -5.84
C VAL A 391 6.54 6.35 -6.65
N GLY A 392 7.18 6.39 -7.81
CA GLY A 392 7.47 5.25 -8.66
C GLY A 392 8.96 5.10 -8.93
N GLY A 393 9.43 3.87 -9.07
CA GLY A 393 10.76 3.52 -9.56
C GLY A 393 10.72 3.09 -11.03
N GLY A 394 11.65 2.21 -11.44
CA GLY A 394 11.90 1.85 -12.84
C GLY A 394 12.98 2.72 -13.50
N ARG A 395 13.00 2.76 -14.84
CA ARG A 395 13.94 3.61 -15.61
C ARG A 395 13.46 5.05 -15.75
N ASP A 396 12.17 5.31 -15.57
CA ASP A 396 11.60 6.65 -15.48
C ASP A 396 11.02 6.86 -14.07
N PRO A 397 11.87 6.95 -13.03
CA PRO A 397 11.44 7.14 -11.66
C PRO A 397 10.86 8.54 -11.45
N ARG A 398 9.66 8.60 -10.84
CA ARG A 398 8.88 9.83 -10.68
C ARG A 398 8.41 10.01 -9.25
N TRP A 399 8.43 11.25 -8.81
CA TRP A 399 7.82 11.72 -7.58
C TRP A 399 6.75 12.75 -7.97
N GLU A 400 5.55 12.61 -7.41
CA GLU A 400 4.41 13.47 -7.66
C GLU A 400 3.75 13.86 -6.34
N GLN A 401 3.54 15.16 -6.13
CA GLN A 401 2.90 15.73 -4.96
C GLN A 401 1.45 16.13 -5.29
N PHE A 402 0.52 15.65 -4.48
CA PHE A 402 -0.89 15.97 -4.61
C PHE A 402 -1.41 16.67 -3.36
N ARG A 403 -2.22 17.71 -3.58
CA ARG A 403 -2.93 18.44 -2.54
C ARG A 403 -4.43 18.26 -2.67
N ILE A 404 -5.08 18.04 -1.53
CA ILE A 404 -6.53 18.07 -1.40
C ILE A 404 -6.96 19.53 -1.24
N VAL A 405 -7.85 19.97 -2.12
CA VAL A 405 -8.48 21.29 -2.03
C VAL A 405 -10.00 21.17 -2.15
N TRP A 406 -10.72 22.18 -1.66
CA TRP A 406 -12.16 22.28 -1.78
C TRP A 406 -12.47 23.38 -2.80
N ASN A 407 -13.24 23.05 -3.85
CA ASN A 407 -13.64 24.04 -4.84
C ASN A 407 -14.75 24.96 -4.27
N ALA A 408 -15.12 26.01 -5.02
CA ALA A 408 -16.17 26.95 -4.63
C ALA A 408 -17.55 26.30 -4.38
N GLU A 409 -17.77 25.09 -4.91
CA GLU A 409 -19.00 24.31 -4.76
C GLU A 409 -18.95 23.37 -3.53
N GLY A 410 -17.88 23.39 -2.74
CA GLY A 410 -17.69 22.51 -1.59
C GLY A 410 -17.38 21.06 -1.97
N LYS A 411 -16.94 20.80 -3.21
CA LYS A 411 -16.48 19.48 -3.66
C LYS A 411 -14.98 19.35 -3.46
N MET A 412 -14.57 18.20 -2.92
CA MET A 412 -13.17 17.83 -2.77
C MET A 412 -12.55 17.53 -4.15
N VAL A 413 -11.39 18.12 -4.44
CA VAL A 413 -10.63 17.87 -5.67
C VAL A 413 -9.15 17.68 -5.33
N LEU A 414 -8.45 16.93 -6.18
CA LEU A 414 -7.01 16.69 -6.07
C LEU A 414 -6.27 17.57 -7.08
N VAL A 415 -5.30 18.33 -6.60
CA VAL A 415 -4.41 19.16 -7.40
C VAL A 415 -3.03 18.53 -7.42
N LEU A 416 -2.42 18.40 -8.61
CA LEU A 416 -0.99 18.08 -8.72
C LEU A 416 -0.24 19.37 -8.43
N ASP A 417 0.47 19.41 -7.32
CA ASP A 417 1.19 20.58 -6.82
C ASP A 417 2.68 20.56 -7.23
N GLY A 418 3.23 19.38 -7.54
CA GLY A 418 4.62 19.24 -7.93
C GLY A 418 4.93 17.88 -8.53
N MET A 419 5.94 17.84 -9.40
CA MET A 419 6.39 16.62 -10.05
C MET A 419 7.87 16.69 -10.39
N LYS A 420 8.58 15.56 -10.26
CA LYS A 420 10.03 15.49 -10.48
C LYS A 420 10.49 14.10 -10.92
N ARG A 421 11.48 14.06 -11.81
CA ARG A 421 12.35 12.87 -12.00
C ARG A 421 13.44 12.88 -10.94
N TYR A 422 13.19 12.21 -9.82
CA TYR A 422 14.00 12.38 -8.60
C TYR A 422 15.43 11.84 -8.68
N LEU A 423 15.80 11.05 -9.71
CA LEU A 423 17.19 10.64 -9.92
C LEU A 423 18.04 11.66 -10.70
N THR A 424 17.42 12.54 -11.49
CA THR A 424 18.13 13.50 -12.35
C THR A 424 17.93 14.95 -11.93
N ASP A 425 17.18 15.18 -10.85
CA ASP A 425 16.75 16.49 -10.37
C ASP A 425 16.04 17.38 -11.40
N VAL A 426 15.52 16.78 -12.47
CA VAL A 426 14.82 17.49 -13.54
C VAL A 426 13.35 17.65 -13.15
N PHE A 427 12.91 18.90 -13.02
CA PHE A 427 11.48 19.24 -12.97
C PHE A 427 10.86 18.96 -14.33
N THR A 428 9.72 18.28 -14.33
CA THR A 428 8.94 18.08 -15.54
C THR A 428 8.00 19.26 -15.69
N ASP A 429 8.28 20.15 -16.64
CA ASP A 429 7.31 21.15 -17.08
C ASP A 429 6.19 20.42 -17.83
N GLU A 430 4.97 20.41 -17.28
CA GLU A 430 3.74 20.08 -18.04
C GLU A 430 2.91 21.33 -18.29
#